data_AF-A0A445E4R1-F1
#
_entry.id   AF-A0A445E4R1-F1
#
_cell.length_a   1.000
_cell.length_b   1.000
_cell.length_c   1.000
_cell.angle_alpha   90.00
_cell.angle_beta   90.00
_cell.angle_gamma   90.00
#
_symmetry.space_group_name_H-M   'P 1'
#
loop_
_entity.id
_entity.type
_entity.pdbx_description
1 polymer ?
#
loop_
_entity_poly.entity_id
_entity_poly.type
_entity_poly.pdbx_seq_one_letter_code
_entity_poly.pdbx_strand_id
1 'polypeptide(L)' 'MDLIGTRTTMYVSVGKDLISTFKSLMSEGVVYVFTYFGVSNNCELYRTTSHHFRLFFQK' A
#
# COMPACT_ATOMS: atom_id res chain seq x y z
N MET A 1 7.50 -18.72 22.74
CA MET A 1 8.47 -17.68 22.32
C MET A 1 7.86 -17.00 21.11
N ASP A 2 7.19 -15.87 21.33
CA ASP A 2 6.54 -15.11 20.27
C ASP A 2 7.60 -14.24 19.57
N LEU A 3 7.86 -14.54 18.29
CA LEU A 3 8.62 -13.67 17.40
C LEU A 3 7.75 -12.45 17.04
N ILE A 4 7.63 -11.50 17.95
CA ILE A 4 7.10 -10.15 17.68
C ILE A 4 8.23 -9.36 16.99
N GLY A 5 8.54 -9.74 15.76
CA GLY A 5 9.28 -8.90 14.83
C GLY A 5 8.32 -7.85 14.27
N THR A 6 8.65 -6.58 14.40
CA THR A 6 7.87 -5.42 13.96
C THR A 6 7.27 -5.60 12.56
N ARG A 7 5.98 -5.95 12.46
CA ARG A 7 5.23 -5.89 11.20
C ARG A 7 5.04 -4.43 10.81
N THR A 8 5.97 -3.88 10.05
CA THR A 8 5.80 -2.54 9.49
C THR A 8 4.82 -2.65 8.33
N THR A 9 3.61 -2.11 8.50
CA THR A 9 2.61 -2.03 7.44
C THR A 9 2.83 -0.75 6.65
N MET A 10 2.72 -0.82 5.32
CA MET A 10 2.85 0.34 4.43
C MET A 10 1.50 0.63 3.79
N TYR A 11 1.14 1.90 3.73
CA TYR A 11 -0.06 2.34 3.04
C TYR A 11 0.19 2.42 1.52
N VAL A 12 -0.85 2.13 0.74
CA VAL A 12 -0.83 2.17 -0.72
C VAL A 12 -2.05 2.97 -1.21
N SER A 13 -1.84 3.91 -2.12
CA SER A 13 -2.91 4.67 -2.78
C SER A 13 -2.99 4.37 -4.28
N VAL A 14 -4.20 4.22 -4.82
CA VAL A 14 -4.43 3.94 -6.24
C VAL A 14 -5.20 5.10 -6.87
N GLY A 15 -4.69 5.62 -7.98
CA GLY A 15 -5.33 6.67 -8.76
C GLY A 15 -6.67 6.22 -9.34
N LYS A 16 -7.60 7.17 -9.53
CA LYS A 16 -9.00 6.89 -9.91
C LYS A 16 -9.14 5.97 -11.13
N ASP A 17 -8.30 6.20 -12.14
CA ASP A 17 -8.34 5.46 -13.41
C ASP A 17 -7.96 3.98 -13.26
N LEU A 18 -7.28 3.61 -12.18
CA LEU A 18 -6.79 2.24 -11.93
C LEU A 18 -7.65 1.48 -10.90
N ILE A 19 -8.61 2.15 -10.24
CA ILE A 19 -9.42 1.54 -9.17
C ILE A 19 -10.18 0.29 -9.68
N SER A 20 -10.79 0.38 -10.87
CA SER A 20 -11.56 -0.73 -11.45
C SER A 20 -10.67 -1.97 -11.67
N THR A 21 -9.48 -1.76 -12.24
CA THR A 21 -8.49 -2.81 -12.48
C THR A 21 -8.03 -3.47 -11.18
N PHE A 22 -7.67 -2.67 -10.16
CA PHE A 22 -7.25 -3.19 -8.86
C PHE A 22 -8.37 -4.00 -8.18
N LYS A 23 -9.62 -3.51 -8.20
CA LYS A 23 -10.77 -4.23 -7.63
C LYS A 23 -11.05 -5.56 -8.33
N SER A 24 -10.79 -5.65 -9.63
CA SER A 24 -11.00 -6.87 -10.41
C SER A 24 -9.91 -7.91 -10.18
N LEU A 25 -8.66 -7.48 -9.99
CA LEU A 25 -7.50 -8.37 -9.91
C LEU A 25 -7.13 -8.77 -8.48
N MET A 26 -7.54 -8.00 -7.48
CA MET A 26 -7.16 -8.23 -6.09
C MET A 26 -8.27 -8.83 -5.25
N SER A 27 -7.88 -9.69 -4.32
CA SER A 27 -8.72 -10.25 -3.27
C SER A 27 -8.02 -10.09 -1.92
N GLU A 28 -8.82 -9.87 -0.87
CA GLU A 28 -8.31 -9.74 0.49
C GLU A 28 -7.67 -11.06 0.96
N GLY A 29 -6.59 -10.96 1.76
CA GLY A 29 -5.89 -12.12 2.31
C GLY A 29 -4.94 -12.83 1.34
N VAL A 30 -4.87 -12.41 0.07
CA VAL A 30 -3.96 -12.97 -0.94
C VAL A 30 -2.68 -12.15 -1.05
N VAL A 31 -1.55 -12.83 -1.29
CA VAL A 31 -0.23 -12.21 -1.46
C VAL A 31 0.01 -11.90 -2.93
N TYR A 32 0.43 -10.68 -3.22
CA TYR A 32 0.74 -10.19 -4.57
C TYR A 32 2.13 -9.56 -4.62
N VAL A 33 2.74 -9.56 -5.82
CA VAL A 33 3.96 -8.81 -6.11
C VAL A 33 3.59 -7.58 -6.95
N PHE A 34 3.92 -6.40 -6.45
CA PHE A 34 3.73 -5.14 -7.19
C PHE A 34 5.04 -4.59 -7.72
N THR A 35 5.02 -4.05 -8.92
CA THR A 35 6.15 -3.40 -9.58
C THR A 35 5.69 -2.06 -10.19
N TYR A 36 6.65 -1.20 -10.56
CA TYR A 36 6.38 0.10 -11.21
C TYR A 36 5.46 1.05 -10.42
N PHE A 37 5.71 1.17 -9.11
CA PHE A 37 5.03 2.12 -8.24
C PHE A 37 5.88 3.36 -7.95
N GLY A 38 5.21 4.46 -7.62
CA GLY A 38 5.87 5.62 -7.03
C GLY A 38 5.97 5.50 -5.51
N VAL A 39 6.93 6.23 -4.91
CA VAL A 39 7.11 6.33 -3.47
C VAL A 39 6.97 7.79 -3.05
N SER A 40 6.20 8.06 -2.00
CA SER A 40 6.08 9.40 -1.42
C SER A 40 6.16 9.34 0.11
N ASN A 41 6.43 10.50 0.73
CA ASN A 41 6.38 10.60 2.19
C ASN A 41 4.94 10.43 2.67
N ASN A 42 4.76 9.61 3.71
CA ASN A 42 3.49 9.46 4.39
C ASN A 42 3.26 10.63 5.38
N CYS A 43 3.25 11.86 4.86
CA CYS A 43 3.10 13.09 5.65
C CYS A 43 1.64 13.55 5.79
N GLU A 44 0.67 12.72 5.40
CA GLU A 44 -0.74 13.08 5.52
C GLU A 44 -1.17 13.26 6.98
N LEU A 45 -2.07 14.22 7.21
CA LEU A 45 -2.64 14.54 8.53
C LEU A 45 -3.31 13.31 9.17
N TYR A 46 -3.85 12.41 8.35
CA TYR A 46 -4.51 11.17 8.76
C TYR A 46 -3.73 9.97 8.24
N ARG A 47 -2.76 9.50 9.04
CA ARG A 47 -1.94 8.34 8.68
C ARG A 47 -2.66 7.05 9.05
N THR A 48 -2.88 6.17 8.07
CA THR A 48 -3.36 4.80 8.29
C THR A 48 -2.25 3.85 8.77
N THR A 49 -0.98 4.21 8.59
CA THR A 49 0.18 3.42 9.03
C THR A 49 1.28 4.33 9.59
N SER A 50 2.11 3.80 10.50
CA SER A 50 3.25 4.54 11.07
C SER A 50 4.47 4.59 10.14
N HIS A 51 4.43 3.91 8.99
CA HIS A 51 5.56 3.91 8.05
C HIS A 51 5.80 5.32 7.49
N HIS A 52 7.07 5.71 7.35
CA HIS A 52 7.46 7.03 6.82
C HIS A 52 7.10 7.25 5.34
N PHE A 53 6.82 6.17 4.61
CA PHE A 53 6.61 6.18 3.17
C PHE A 53 5.28 5.53 2.82
N ARG A 54 4.73 5.93 1.68
CA ARG A 54 3.57 5.35 1.02
C ARG A 54 3.94 4.96 -0.40
N LEU A 55 3.35 3.87 -0.91
CA LEU A 55 3.38 3.55 -2.34
C LEU A 55 2.17 4.14 -3.05
N PHE A 56 2.33 4.54 -4.31
CA PHE A 56 1.20 4.95 -5.13
C PHE A 56 1.27 4.40 -6.55
N PHE A 57 0.09 4.10 -7.10
CA PHE A 57 -0.10 3.72 -8.50
C PHE A 57 -0.97 4.78 -9.17
N GLN A 58 -0.44 5.43 -10.19
CA GLN A 58 -1.18 6.38 -11.02
C GLN A 58 -0.68 6.28 -12.45
N LYS A 59 -1.52 6.64 -13.41
CA LYS A 59 -1.14 6.74 -14.81
C LYS A 59 -0.47 8.09 -15.08
#